data_AF-A0A518BVW7-F1
#
_entry.id   AF-A0A518BVW7-F1
#
_cell.length_a   1.000
_cell.length_b   1.000
_cell.length_c   1.000
_cell.angle_alpha   90.00
_cell.angle_beta   90.00
_cell.angle_gamma   90.00
#
_symmetry.space_group_name_H-M   'P 1'
#
loop_
_entity.id
_entity.type
_entity.pdbx_description
1 polymer ?
#
loop_
_entity_poly.entity_id
_entity_poly.type
_entity_poly.pdbx_seq_one_letter_code
_entity_poly.pdbx_strand_id
1 'polypeptide(L)'
;MNDDYTDYPFGGHDFTPVSHAFDMALDQYRSDKIDRYASTCKIDYEAAKINIQKIEEWIADLFRSSHTLETPKTGSFKEILTSIMISGDSGVDDMLYARSAILQSLGMQFLETFEEAENEIFTLLNLANDTSYSRKSKRYINRVTRCYLWSLYPECIAMCRSVLDVEMQAEIPSDACEITLRNFKKWREGKRFVDLADRIKAARLTKRLPKKDFDAATRIREIGNNILHGKQLSSIDKDMALNCIKDLFAVLTALEKSRPSTS
;
A
#
# COMPACT_ATOMS: atom_id res chain seq x y z
N MET A 1 -49.54 -13.75 51.56
CA MET A 1 -49.16 -14.40 50.30
C MET A 1 -47.84 -13.78 49.91
N ASN A 2 -46.76 -14.44 50.35
CA ASN A 2 -45.38 -14.13 49.98
C ASN A 2 -45.04 -15.08 48.85
N ASP A 3 -44.81 -14.56 47.65
CA ASP A 3 -44.23 -15.35 46.56
C ASP A 3 -42.72 -15.12 46.58
N ASP A 4 -42.01 -16.15 47.04
CA ASP A 4 -40.58 -16.35 46.89
C ASP A 4 -40.26 -16.55 45.40
N TYR A 5 -39.58 -15.57 44.80
CA TYR A 5 -38.90 -15.70 43.50
C TYR A 5 -37.39 -15.56 43.74
N THR A 6 -36.79 -16.59 44.33
CA THR A 6 -35.33 -16.74 44.35
C THR A 6 -34.99 -18.19 44.05
N ASP A 7 -34.82 -18.52 42.78
CA ASP A 7 -33.87 -19.54 42.31
C ASP A 7 -33.91 -19.63 40.77
N TYR A 8 -33.06 -18.85 40.11
CA TYR A 8 -32.61 -19.18 38.76
C TYR A 8 -31.14 -19.59 38.83
N PRO A 9 -30.80 -20.84 38.48
CA PRO A 9 -29.43 -21.33 38.52
C PRO A 9 -28.73 -20.93 37.22
N PHE A 10 -28.33 -19.66 37.11
CA PHE A 10 -27.30 -19.31 36.12
C PHE A 10 -25.95 -19.73 36.71
N GLY A 11 -25.56 -20.96 36.39
CA GLY A 11 -24.23 -21.48 36.67
C GLY A 11 -23.16 -20.51 36.19
N GLY A 12 -22.12 -20.36 37.00
CA GLY A 12 -20.96 -19.52 36.73
C GLY A 12 -20.25 -19.97 35.46
N HIS A 13 -20.68 -19.43 34.34
CA HIS A 13 -19.82 -19.27 33.19
C HIS A 13 -18.84 -18.16 33.55
N ASP A 14 -17.58 -18.53 33.75
CA ASP A 14 -16.47 -17.58 33.79
C ASP A 14 -16.51 -16.79 32.48
N PHE A 15 -17.18 -15.64 32.51
CA PHE A 15 -17.17 -14.69 31.43
C PHE A 15 -15.74 -14.20 31.32
N THR A 16 -15.00 -14.73 30.35
CA THR A 16 -13.75 -14.12 29.93
C THR A 16 -14.13 -12.69 29.51
N PRO A 17 -13.63 -11.65 30.20
CA PRO A 17 -14.00 -10.29 29.86
C PRO A 17 -13.70 -10.07 28.38
N VAL A 18 -14.62 -9.43 27.64
CA VAL A 18 -14.46 -9.17 26.20
C VAL A 18 -13.10 -8.53 25.89
N SER A 19 -12.55 -7.75 26.84
CA SER A 19 -11.19 -7.22 26.79
C SER A 19 -10.10 -8.30 26.71
N HIS A 20 -10.17 -9.37 27.51
CA HIS A 20 -9.15 -10.42 27.54
C HIS A 20 -9.17 -11.30 26.28
N ALA A 21 -10.35 -11.62 25.74
CA ALA A 21 -10.45 -12.33 24.47
C ALA A 21 -9.92 -11.46 23.30
N PHE A 22 -10.17 -10.15 23.35
CA PHE A 22 -9.63 -9.20 22.40
C PHE A 22 -8.10 -9.07 22.51
N ASP A 23 -7.56 -8.97 23.73
CA ASP A 23 -6.12 -8.90 23.99
C ASP A 23 -5.40 -10.18 23.50
N MET A 24 -5.95 -11.36 23.75
CA MET A 24 -5.40 -12.63 23.23
C MET A 24 -5.43 -12.70 21.70
N ALA A 25 -6.51 -12.24 21.07
CA ALA A 25 -6.60 -12.19 19.62
C ALA A 25 -5.59 -11.19 19.03
N LEU A 26 -5.37 -10.06 19.70
CA LEU A 26 -4.37 -9.05 19.34
C LEU A 26 -2.94 -9.58 19.47
N ASP A 27 -2.65 -10.33 20.53
CA ASP A 27 -1.33 -10.93 20.77
C ASP A 27 -1.03 -12.04 19.76
N GLN A 28 -2.00 -12.90 19.45
CA GLN A 28 -1.86 -13.92 18.43
C GLN A 28 -1.66 -13.28 17.04
N TYR A 29 -2.49 -12.27 16.71
CA TYR A 29 -2.36 -11.50 15.48
C TYR A 29 -0.98 -10.87 15.35
N ARG A 30 -0.44 -10.26 16.42
CA ARG A 30 0.92 -9.70 16.46
C ARG A 30 2.00 -10.75 16.25
N SER A 31 1.88 -11.92 16.86
CA SER A 31 2.89 -12.98 16.71
C SER A 31 2.98 -13.46 15.25
N ASP A 32 1.84 -13.77 14.63
CA ASP A 32 1.77 -14.23 13.24
C ASP A 32 2.35 -13.18 12.26
N LYS A 33 2.15 -11.90 12.59
CA LYS A 33 2.66 -10.74 11.85
C LYS A 33 4.19 -10.66 11.88
N ILE A 34 4.80 -10.87 13.05
CA ILE A 34 6.26 -10.84 13.21
C ILE A 34 6.89 -11.98 12.40
N ASP A 35 6.32 -13.18 12.47
CA ASP A 35 6.80 -14.33 11.71
C ASP A 35 6.74 -14.09 10.20
N ARG A 36 5.61 -13.56 9.71
CA ARG A 36 5.45 -13.20 8.29
C ARG A 36 6.45 -12.13 7.88
N TYR A 37 6.68 -11.09 8.69
CA TYR A 37 7.63 -10.03 8.40
C TYR A 37 9.08 -10.50 8.41
N ALA A 38 9.47 -11.30 9.40
CA ALA A 38 10.79 -11.91 9.48
C ALA A 38 11.10 -12.75 8.23
N SER A 39 10.16 -13.61 7.84
CA SER A 39 10.25 -14.45 6.64
C SER A 39 10.36 -13.63 5.36
N THR A 40 9.48 -12.63 5.20
CA THR A 40 9.39 -11.79 3.99
C THR A 40 10.63 -10.91 3.82
N CYS A 41 11.09 -10.28 4.90
CA CYS A 41 12.24 -9.37 4.87
C CYS A 41 13.58 -10.08 5.05
N LYS A 42 13.58 -11.39 5.31
CA LYS A 42 14.78 -12.21 5.60
C LYS A 42 15.63 -11.62 6.73
N ILE A 43 14.97 -11.19 7.80
CA ILE A 43 15.61 -10.68 9.02
C ILE A 43 15.29 -11.59 10.20
N ASP A 44 16.06 -11.49 11.28
CA ASP A 44 15.77 -12.23 12.50
C ASP A 44 14.47 -11.74 13.16
N TYR A 45 13.88 -12.61 13.98
CA TYR A 45 12.59 -12.39 14.63
C TYR A 45 12.59 -11.15 15.54
N GLU A 46 13.69 -10.87 16.25
CA GLU A 46 13.78 -9.70 17.13
C GLU A 46 13.86 -8.39 16.33
N ALA A 47 14.62 -8.37 15.24
CA ALA A 47 14.61 -7.25 14.31
C ALA A 47 13.23 -7.05 13.66
N ALA A 48 12.53 -8.12 13.31
CA ALA A 48 11.16 -8.07 12.81
C ALA A 48 10.19 -7.49 13.85
N LYS A 49 10.26 -7.95 15.09
CA LYS A 49 9.46 -7.45 16.22
C LYS A 49 9.65 -5.95 16.44
N ILE A 50 10.90 -5.48 16.47
CA ILE A 50 11.23 -4.05 16.60
C ILE A 50 10.66 -3.24 15.43
N ASN A 51 10.75 -3.76 14.20
CA ASN A 51 10.24 -3.09 13.02
C ASN A 51 8.70 -3.06 12.98
N ILE A 52 8.05 -4.16 13.32
CA ILE A 52 6.59 -4.26 13.48
C ILE A 52 6.09 -3.24 14.51
N GLN A 53 6.76 -3.17 15.67
CA GLN A 53 6.42 -2.20 16.71
C GLN A 53 6.54 -0.76 16.21
N LYS A 54 7.62 -0.42 15.49
CA LYS A 54 7.77 0.91 14.87
C LYS A 54 6.72 1.20 13.80
N ILE A 55 6.32 0.18 13.03
CA ILE A 55 5.24 0.31 12.04
C ILE A 55 3.91 0.58 12.76
N GLU A 56 3.61 -0.14 13.85
CA GLU A 56 2.41 0.08 14.67
C GLU A 56 2.39 1.48 15.29
N GLU A 57 3.51 1.93 15.86
CA GLU A 57 3.67 3.29 16.38
C GLU A 57 3.46 4.34 15.27
N TRP A 58 4.06 4.13 14.10
CA TRP A 58 3.89 5.02 12.95
C TRP A 58 2.46 5.06 12.42
N ILE A 59 1.78 3.91 12.35
CA ILE A 59 0.37 3.82 11.96
C ILE A 59 -0.51 4.53 13.00
N ALA A 60 -0.28 4.30 14.29
CA ALA A 60 -1.02 4.97 15.36
C ALA A 60 -0.84 6.50 15.32
N ASP A 61 0.35 6.98 15.00
CA ASP A 61 0.62 8.41 14.80
C ASP A 61 -0.02 8.96 13.52
N LEU A 62 -0.01 8.19 12.44
CA LEU A 62 -0.70 8.53 11.19
C LEU A 62 -2.21 8.69 11.44
N PHE A 63 -2.86 7.75 12.14
CA PHE A 63 -4.27 7.83 12.49
C PHE A 63 -4.58 9.00 13.41
N ARG A 64 -3.74 9.25 14.43
CA ARG A 64 -3.85 10.42 15.31
C ARG A 64 -3.76 11.74 14.54
N SER A 65 -2.99 11.79 13.45
CA SER A 65 -2.87 12.99 12.61
C SER A 65 -4.03 13.16 11.60
N SER A 66 -4.86 12.14 11.40
CA SER A 66 -5.88 12.07 10.34
C SER A 66 -7.30 12.48 10.76
N HIS A 67 -7.45 13.49 11.63
CA HIS A 67 -8.74 13.95 12.21
C HIS A 67 -9.82 14.49 11.23
N THR A 68 -9.86 14.05 9.96
CA THR A 68 -10.84 14.53 8.96
C THR A 68 -11.44 13.45 8.06
N LEU A 69 -11.21 12.16 8.30
CA LEU A 69 -11.81 11.09 7.48
C LEU A 69 -13.15 10.63 8.05
N GLU A 70 -14.25 11.17 7.51
CA GLU A 70 -15.59 10.60 7.68
C GLU A 70 -15.65 9.21 7.03
N THR A 71 -16.00 8.19 7.80
CA THR A 71 -16.29 6.84 7.28
C THR A 71 -17.81 6.60 7.25
N PRO A 72 -18.41 6.44 6.05
CA PRO A 72 -19.68 5.71 5.92
C PRO A 72 -19.63 4.67 4.77
N LYS A 73 -20.35 3.54 4.73
CA LYS A 73 -21.67 3.17 5.29
C LYS A 73 -21.75 1.70 5.73
N THR A 74 -21.95 1.52 7.03
CA THR A 74 -23.00 0.72 7.71
C THR A 74 -23.98 -0.11 6.85
N GLY A 75 -23.72 -1.40 6.70
CA GLY A 75 -24.72 -2.42 6.35
C GLY A 75 -25.30 -3.13 7.59
N SER A 76 -24.45 -3.67 8.46
CA SER A 76 -24.89 -4.41 9.68
C SER A 76 -25.37 -3.51 10.82
N PHE A 77 -24.87 -2.28 10.89
CA PHE A 77 -25.20 -1.31 11.95
C PHE A 77 -26.67 -0.91 11.95
N LYS A 78 -27.28 -0.79 10.76
CA LYS A 78 -28.68 -0.39 10.63
C LYS A 78 -29.61 -1.50 11.15
N GLU A 79 -29.26 -2.76 10.94
CA GLU A 79 -30.07 -3.92 11.37
C GLU A 79 -30.01 -4.12 12.90
N ILE A 80 -28.83 -3.98 13.49
CA ILE A 80 -28.65 -4.08 14.96
C ILE A 80 -29.37 -2.93 15.69
N LEU A 81 -29.20 -1.69 15.23
CA LEU A 81 -29.93 -0.54 15.78
C LEU A 81 -31.44 -0.62 15.56
N THR A 82 -31.88 -1.16 14.42
CA THR A 82 -33.31 -1.34 14.14
C THR A 82 -33.91 -2.39 15.08
N SER A 83 -33.19 -3.48 15.37
CA SER A 83 -33.60 -4.48 16.37
C SER A 83 -33.77 -3.88 17.77
N ILE A 84 -32.79 -3.09 18.24
CA ILE A 84 -32.80 -2.43 19.55
C ILE A 84 -33.89 -1.34 19.64
N MET A 85 -34.12 -0.60 18.55
CA MET A 85 -35.14 0.45 18.52
C MET A 85 -36.57 -0.10 18.37
N ILE A 86 -36.74 -1.31 17.83
CA ILE A 86 -38.05 -1.97 17.68
C ILE A 86 -38.50 -2.63 19.00
N SER A 87 -37.59 -3.08 19.86
CA SER A 87 -37.95 -3.86 21.05
C SER A 87 -38.55 -3.06 22.20
N GLY A 88 -38.40 -1.72 22.23
CA GLY A 88 -39.17 -0.79 23.07
C GLY A 88 -39.05 -0.92 24.61
N ASP A 89 -38.50 -2.02 25.11
CA ASP A 89 -38.44 -2.42 26.52
C ASP A 89 -37.03 -2.95 26.87
N SER A 90 -36.00 -2.30 26.33
CA SER A 90 -34.63 -2.77 26.46
C SER A 90 -34.07 -2.38 27.83
N GLY A 91 -33.95 -3.35 28.74
CA GLY A 91 -33.29 -3.18 30.02
C GLY A 91 -31.83 -2.72 29.86
N VAL A 92 -31.19 -2.27 30.95
CA VAL A 92 -29.77 -1.84 30.95
C VAL A 92 -28.84 -2.88 30.30
N ASP A 93 -29.18 -4.17 30.42
CA ASP A 93 -28.44 -5.29 29.84
C ASP A 93 -28.49 -5.32 28.30
N ASP A 94 -29.61 -4.95 27.68
CA ASP A 94 -29.75 -4.89 26.23
C ASP A 94 -28.95 -3.72 25.63
N MET A 95 -28.85 -2.60 26.35
CA MET A 95 -27.97 -1.48 25.97
C MET A 95 -26.49 -1.85 26.10
N LEU A 96 -26.11 -2.61 27.13
CA LEU A 96 -24.76 -3.12 27.30
C LEU A 96 -24.40 -4.12 26.19
N TYR A 97 -25.32 -5.01 25.82
CA TYR A 97 -25.15 -5.95 24.71
C TYR A 97 -25.01 -5.22 23.38
N ALA A 98 -25.87 -4.24 23.10
CA ALA A 98 -25.78 -3.37 21.93
C ALA A 98 -24.44 -2.65 21.83
N ARG A 99 -23.98 -2.06 22.92
CA ARG A 99 -22.68 -1.38 23.00
C ARG A 99 -21.53 -2.34 22.75
N SER A 100 -21.58 -3.54 23.32
CA SER A 100 -20.57 -4.59 23.11
C SER A 100 -20.51 -5.01 21.63
N ALA A 101 -21.66 -5.26 21.01
CA ALA A 101 -21.75 -5.63 19.59
C ALA A 101 -21.24 -4.51 18.65
N ILE A 102 -21.51 -3.23 18.98
CA ILE A 102 -20.98 -2.07 18.23
C ILE A 102 -19.46 -2.01 18.34
N LEU A 103 -18.91 -2.13 19.56
CA LEU A 103 -17.46 -2.10 19.78
C LEU A 103 -16.76 -3.27 19.07
N GLN A 104 -17.34 -4.46 19.12
CA GLN A 104 -16.81 -5.63 18.42
C GLN A 104 -16.85 -5.43 16.90
N SER A 105 -17.96 -4.94 16.33
CA SER A 105 -18.07 -4.69 14.89
C SER A 105 -17.09 -3.60 14.42
N LEU A 106 -16.90 -2.54 15.19
CA LEU A 106 -15.91 -1.49 14.89
C LEU A 106 -14.48 -2.03 15.00
N GLY A 107 -14.21 -2.85 16.02
CA GLY A 107 -12.94 -3.54 16.18
C GLY A 107 -12.62 -4.45 15.00
N MET A 108 -13.58 -5.24 14.53
CA MET A 108 -13.41 -6.11 13.36
C MET A 108 -13.16 -5.33 12.08
N GLN A 109 -13.94 -4.27 11.80
CA GLN A 109 -13.70 -3.41 10.63
C GLN A 109 -12.32 -2.75 10.68
N PHE A 110 -11.89 -2.33 11.87
CA PHE A 110 -10.55 -1.78 12.06
C PHE A 110 -9.46 -2.83 11.77
N LEU A 111 -9.62 -4.06 12.30
CA LEU A 111 -8.69 -5.16 12.05
C LEU A 111 -8.64 -5.56 10.58
N GLU A 112 -9.77 -5.66 9.90
CA GLU A 112 -9.85 -5.95 8.45
C GLU A 112 -9.12 -4.87 7.63
N THR A 113 -9.40 -3.59 7.93
CA THR A 113 -8.72 -2.46 7.26
C THR A 113 -7.22 -2.47 7.52
N PHE A 114 -6.82 -2.82 8.74
CA PHE A 114 -5.42 -2.91 9.13
C PHE A 114 -4.70 -4.06 8.42
N GLU A 115 -5.33 -5.23 8.32
CA GLU A 115 -4.79 -6.38 7.59
C GLU A 115 -4.63 -6.08 6.08
N GLU A 116 -5.60 -5.40 5.47
CA GLU A 116 -5.49 -4.95 4.08
C GLU A 116 -4.31 -3.98 3.88
N ALA A 117 -4.22 -2.94 4.72
CA ALA A 117 -3.13 -1.97 4.67
C ALA A 117 -1.76 -2.63 4.89
N GLU A 118 -1.70 -3.63 5.76
CA GLU A 118 -0.49 -4.40 6.00
C GLU A 118 -0.10 -5.26 4.80
N ASN A 119 -1.04 -5.99 4.21
CA ASN A 119 -0.81 -6.78 3.00
C ASN A 119 -0.29 -5.89 1.84
N GLU A 120 -0.78 -4.66 1.75
CA GLU A 120 -0.26 -3.66 0.82
C GLU A 120 1.19 -3.28 1.13
N ILE A 121 1.51 -2.96 2.39
CA ILE A 121 2.89 -2.65 2.81
C ILE A 121 3.82 -3.82 2.48
N PHE A 122 3.44 -5.06 2.78
CA PHE A 122 4.23 -6.24 2.44
C PHE A 122 4.44 -6.40 0.95
N THR A 123 3.40 -6.16 0.15
CA THR A 123 3.50 -6.18 -1.31
C THR A 123 4.54 -5.16 -1.79
N LEU A 124 4.52 -3.94 -1.25
CA LEU A 124 5.48 -2.89 -1.61
C LEU A 124 6.91 -3.20 -1.12
N LEU A 125 7.06 -3.77 0.09
CA LEU A 125 8.35 -4.19 0.63
C LEU A 125 8.98 -5.31 -0.21
N ASN A 126 8.18 -6.29 -0.63
CA ASN A 126 8.64 -7.37 -1.51
C ASN A 126 9.17 -6.83 -2.84
N LEU A 127 8.48 -5.87 -3.45
CA LEU A 127 8.95 -5.24 -4.68
C LEU A 127 10.26 -4.45 -4.47
N ALA A 128 10.40 -3.80 -3.31
CA ALA A 128 11.56 -3.00 -2.98
C ALA A 128 12.82 -3.83 -2.65
N ASN A 129 12.65 -5.01 -2.03
CA ASN A 129 13.77 -5.86 -1.59
C ASN A 129 14.61 -6.39 -2.76
N ASP A 130 14.00 -6.63 -3.92
CA ASP A 130 14.67 -7.23 -5.08
C ASP A 130 15.26 -6.19 -6.07
N THR A 131 15.28 -4.91 -5.68
CA THR A 131 15.59 -3.82 -6.62
C THR A 131 16.57 -2.80 -6.04
N SER A 132 17.69 -2.56 -6.71
CA SER A 132 18.51 -1.37 -6.45
C SER A 132 18.02 -0.17 -7.26
N TYR A 133 18.15 1.01 -6.67
CA TYR A 133 17.81 2.28 -7.30
C TYR A 133 18.69 3.39 -6.73
N SER A 134 18.87 4.48 -7.50
CA SER A 134 19.77 5.55 -7.09
C SER A 134 19.31 6.25 -5.80
N ARG A 135 20.25 6.93 -5.11
CA ARG A 135 19.94 7.74 -3.92
C ARG A 135 18.86 8.79 -4.19
N LYS A 136 18.81 9.34 -5.42
CA LYS A 136 17.79 10.31 -5.83
C LYS A 136 16.41 9.66 -5.88
N SER A 137 16.32 8.46 -6.46
CA SER A 137 15.05 7.74 -6.58
C SER A 137 14.52 7.18 -5.28
N LYS A 138 15.37 6.89 -4.28
CA LYS A 138 14.90 6.50 -2.94
C LYS A 138 13.88 7.50 -2.37
N ARG A 139 14.11 8.80 -2.57
CA ARG A 139 13.21 9.85 -2.09
C ARG A 139 11.86 9.84 -2.80
N TYR A 140 11.86 9.59 -4.09
CA TYR A 140 10.64 9.52 -4.89
C TYR A 140 9.86 8.23 -4.62
N ILE A 141 10.54 7.09 -4.46
CA ILE A 141 9.91 5.79 -4.13
C ILE A 141 9.20 5.86 -2.78
N ASN A 142 9.81 6.44 -1.74
CA ASN A 142 9.12 6.65 -0.46
C ASN A 142 7.80 7.44 -0.62
N ARG A 143 7.77 8.37 -1.57
CA ARG A 143 6.58 9.17 -1.85
C ARG A 143 5.57 8.42 -2.73
N VAL A 144 6.01 7.57 -3.65
CA VAL A 144 5.16 6.61 -4.37
C VAL A 144 4.41 5.72 -3.37
N THR A 145 5.13 5.10 -2.43
CA THR A 145 4.55 4.23 -1.38
C THR A 145 3.51 4.98 -0.56
N ARG A 146 3.82 6.21 -0.11
CA ARG A 146 2.87 7.03 0.67
C ARG A 146 1.64 7.41 -0.14
N CYS A 147 1.79 7.82 -1.39
CA CYS A 147 0.66 8.12 -2.25
C CYS A 147 -0.24 6.90 -2.45
N TYR A 148 0.34 5.72 -2.65
CA TYR A 148 -0.43 4.48 -2.78
C TYR A 148 -1.22 4.16 -1.50
N LEU A 149 -0.56 4.16 -0.34
CA LEU A 149 -1.19 3.86 0.96
C LEU A 149 -2.27 4.88 1.35
N TRP A 150 -2.17 6.12 0.89
CA TRP A 150 -3.19 7.16 1.11
C TRP A 150 -4.25 7.22 0.02
N SER A 151 -4.32 6.21 -0.87
CA SER A 151 -5.28 6.17 -1.98
C SER A 151 -5.18 7.38 -2.94
N LEU A 152 -4.03 8.06 -2.97
CA LEU A 152 -3.69 9.12 -3.92
C LEU A 152 -3.14 8.50 -5.21
N TYR A 153 -3.96 7.67 -5.87
CA TYR A 153 -3.55 6.84 -6.99
C TYR A 153 -3.04 7.63 -8.22
N PRO A 154 -3.67 8.74 -8.63
CA PRO A 154 -3.15 9.56 -9.72
C PRO A 154 -1.75 10.13 -9.41
N GLU A 155 -1.57 10.67 -8.21
CA GLU A 155 -0.29 11.20 -7.72
C GLU A 155 0.75 10.09 -7.63
N CYS A 156 0.36 8.90 -7.18
CA CYS A 156 1.22 7.73 -7.13
C CYS A 156 1.80 7.42 -8.53
N ILE A 157 0.97 7.37 -9.57
CA ILE A 157 1.41 7.09 -10.94
C ILE A 157 2.27 8.24 -11.50
N ALA A 158 1.91 9.50 -11.22
CA ALA A 158 2.74 10.64 -11.61
C ALA A 158 4.14 10.58 -10.97
N MET A 159 4.21 10.13 -9.71
CA MET A 159 5.46 9.89 -9.01
C MET A 159 6.24 8.69 -9.59
N CYS A 160 5.58 7.59 -9.99
CA CYS A 160 6.23 6.47 -10.69
C CYS A 160 6.93 6.93 -11.97
N ARG A 161 6.26 7.77 -12.78
CA ARG A 161 6.86 8.37 -13.98
C ARG A 161 8.07 9.24 -13.64
N SER A 162 8.02 9.98 -12.53
CA SER A 162 9.12 10.84 -12.09
C SER A 162 10.33 10.02 -11.64
N VAL A 163 10.12 8.92 -10.91
CA VAL A 163 11.18 7.94 -10.58
C VAL A 163 11.82 7.42 -11.85
N LEU A 164 10.99 6.97 -12.81
CA LEU A 164 11.46 6.42 -14.08
C LEU A 164 12.31 7.42 -14.85
N ASP A 165 11.92 8.71 -14.88
CA ASP A 165 12.69 9.76 -15.55
C ASP A 165 14.07 9.97 -14.91
N VAL A 166 14.13 10.03 -13.58
CA VAL A 166 15.39 10.19 -12.84
C VAL A 166 16.33 9.02 -13.08
N GLU A 167 15.84 7.78 -13.02
CA GLU A 167 16.67 6.59 -13.25
C GLU A 167 17.09 6.47 -14.71
N MET A 168 16.20 6.72 -15.67
CA MET A 168 16.57 6.74 -17.09
C MET A 168 17.61 7.82 -17.40
N GLN A 169 17.54 8.99 -16.76
CA GLN A 169 18.54 10.04 -16.91
C GLN A 169 19.91 9.63 -16.35
N ALA A 170 19.93 8.90 -15.23
CA ALA A 170 21.16 8.38 -14.65
C ALA A 170 21.78 7.27 -15.51
N GLU A 171 20.95 6.37 -16.04
CA GLU A 171 21.40 5.25 -16.86
C GLU A 171 21.77 5.65 -18.29
N ILE A 172 21.04 6.60 -18.86
CA ILE A 172 21.20 7.05 -20.24
C ILE A 172 21.31 8.58 -20.25
N PRO A 173 22.53 9.09 -20.03
CA PRO A 173 22.83 10.51 -20.17
C PRO A 173 22.44 11.03 -21.55
N SER A 174 22.15 12.33 -21.64
CA SER A 174 21.69 12.96 -22.89
C SER A 174 22.62 12.68 -24.06
N ASP A 175 23.94 12.82 -23.88
CA ASP A 175 24.93 12.59 -24.93
C ASP A 175 24.88 11.16 -25.47
N ALA A 176 24.80 10.17 -24.58
CA ALA A 176 24.69 8.76 -24.95
C ALA A 176 23.36 8.46 -25.68
N CYS A 177 22.26 9.09 -25.24
CA CYS A 177 20.97 8.99 -25.89
C CYS A 177 21.02 9.55 -27.32
N GLU A 178 21.59 10.74 -27.50
CA GLU A 178 21.72 11.39 -28.81
C GLU A 178 22.57 10.56 -29.77
N ILE A 179 23.75 10.09 -29.34
CA ILE A 179 24.63 9.24 -30.16
C ILE A 179 23.87 7.99 -30.61
N THR A 180 23.18 7.33 -29.68
CA THR A 180 22.39 6.15 -30.00
C THR A 180 21.33 6.48 -31.04
N LEU A 181 20.46 7.46 -30.79
CA LEU A 181 19.33 7.75 -31.67
C LEU A 181 19.74 8.27 -33.06
N ARG A 182 20.88 8.98 -33.17
CA ARG A 182 21.46 9.40 -34.45
C ARG A 182 21.92 8.18 -35.26
N ASN A 183 22.66 7.26 -34.64
CA ASN A 183 23.14 6.05 -35.30
C ASN A 183 22.00 5.17 -35.82
N PHE A 184 20.84 5.23 -35.17
CA PHE A 184 19.63 4.49 -35.58
C PHE A 184 18.65 5.30 -36.45
N LYS A 185 19.06 6.45 -37.02
CA LYS A 185 18.25 7.33 -37.88
C LYS A 185 16.89 7.73 -37.27
N LYS A 186 16.82 7.81 -35.94
CA LYS A 186 15.58 8.15 -35.19
C LYS A 186 15.66 9.51 -34.48
N TRP A 187 16.79 10.20 -34.61
CA TRP A 187 16.96 11.55 -34.07
C TRP A 187 16.30 12.59 -34.98
N ARG A 188 15.60 13.55 -34.37
CA ARG A 188 15.01 14.69 -35.09
C ARG A 188 15.99 15.86 -35.04
N GLU A 189 16.48 16.29 -36.21
CA GLU A 189 17.31 17.50 -36.31
C GLU A 189 16.57 18.70 -35.68
N GLY A 190 17.29 19.48 -34.87
CA GLY A 190 16.73 20.64 -34.16
C GLY A 190 16.06 20.35 -32.81
N LYS A 191 15.97 19.10 -32.35
CA LYS A 191 15.46 18.81 -30.99
C LYS A 191 16.46 19.32 -29.94
N ARG A 192 16.02 20.26 -29.10
CA ARG A 192 16.87 20.90 -28.07
C ARG A 192 17.07 20.09 -26.79
N PHE A 193 16.21 19.10 -26.53
CA PHE A 193 16.22 18.36 -25.27
C PHE A 193 15.87 16.89 -25.50
N VAL A 194 16.61 16.00 -24.84
CA VAL A 194 16.31 14.57 -24.76
C VAL A 194 15.20 14.37 -23.72
N ASP A 195 14.08 13.77 -24.11
CA ASP A 195 12.95 13.48 -23.22
C ASP A 195 12.97 12.02 -22.70
N LEU A 196 12.05 11.69 -21.79
CA LEU A 196 11.92 10.33 -21.26
C LEU A 196 11.65 9.28 -22.36
N ALA A 197 10.88 9.63 -23.39
CA ALA A 197 10.55 8.71 -24.47
C ALA A 197 11.78 8.35 -25.31
N ASP A 198 12.64 9.33 -25.55
CA ASP A 198 13.92 9.15 -26.22
C ASP A 198 14.84 8.21 -25.41
N ARG A 199 14.91 8.42 -24.09
CA ARG A 199 15.72 7.57 -23.20
C ARG A 199 15.23 6.12 -23.17
N ILE A 200 13.91 5.90 -23.04
CA ILE A 200 13.33 4.55 -23.09
C ILE A 200 13.64 3.87 -24.44
N LYS A 201 13.55 4.60 -25.56
CA LYS A 201 13.93 4.09 -26.88
C LYS A 201 15.41 3.78 -26.99
N ALA A 202 16.28 4.65 -26.50
CA ALA A 202 17.71 4.42 -26.49
C ALA A 202 18.06 3.19 -25.64
N ALA A 203 17.44 3.01 -24.47
CA ALA A 203 17.60 1.84 -23.61
C ALA A 203 17.29 0.53 -24.34
N ARG A 204 16.25 0.55 -25.17
CA ARG A 204 15.85 -0.61 -25.98
C ARG A 204 16.87 -0.92 -27.07
N LEU A 205 17.36 0.11 -27.76
CA LEU A 205 18.33 -0.03 -28.85
C LEU A 205 19.71 -0.51 -28.35
N THR A 206 20.12 -0.07 -27.16
CA THR A 206 21.36 -0.51 -26.50
C THR A 206 21.20 -1.83 -25.75
N LYS A 207 20.03 -2.49 -25.85
CA LYS A 207 19.68 -3.76 -25.17
C LYS A 207 19.77 -3.69 -23.64
N ARG A 208 19.81 -2.49 -23.05
CA ARG A 208 19.69 -2.32 -21.59
C ARG A 208 18.30 -2.62 -21.07
N LEU A 209 17.29 -2.47 -21.94
CA LEU A 209 15.91 -2.76 -21.61
C LEU A 209 15.36 -3.87 -22.54
N PRO A 210 15.06 -5.07 -22.00
CA PRO A 210 14.34 -6.11 -22.71
C PRO A 210 12.96 -5.63 -23.19
N LYS A 211 12.35 -6.34 -24.14
CA LYS A 211 11.07 -5.92 -24.74
C LYS A 211 9.96 -5.77 -23.69
N LYS A 212 9.84 -6.74 -22.79
CA LYS A 212 8.84 -6.73 -21.71
C LYS A 212 8.94 -5.46 -20.85
N ASP A 213 10.16 -5.12 -20.44
CA ASP A 213 10.41 -3.97 -19.56
C ASP A 213 10.34 -2.64 -20.33
N PHE A 214 10.62 -2.65 -21.63
CA PHE A 214 10.37 -1.51 -22.51
C PHE A 214 8.88 -1.19 -22.62
N ASP A 215 8.04 -2.22 -22.76
CA ASP A 215 6.59 -2.05 -22.82
C ASP A 215 6.08 -1.50 -21.47
N ALA A 216 6.62 -1.98 -20.34
CA ALA A 216 6.33 -1.46 -19.00
C ALA A 216 6.72 0.02 -18.84
N ALA A 217 7.96 0.38 -19.19
CA ALA A 217 8.43 1.77 -19.14
C ALA A 217 7.57 2.71 -20.01
N THR A 218 7.15 2.21 -21.18
CA THR A 218 6.28 2.96 -22.09
C THR A 218 4.90 3.19 -21.48
N ARG A 219 4.29 2.16 -20.87
CA ARG A 219 3.01 2.30 -20.14
C ARG A 219 3.08 3.31 -19.01
N ILE A 220 4.10 3.23 -18.15
CA ILE A 220 4.29 4.18 -17.03
C ILE A 220 4.36 5.61 -17.56
N ARG A 221 5.17 5.84 -18.61
CA ARG A 221 5.32 7.15 -19.25
C ARG A 221 3.98 7.66 -19.79
N GLU A 222 3.23 6.81 -20.49
CA GLU A 222 1.98 7.19 -21.15
C GLU A 222 0.87 7.51 -20.14
N ILE A 223 0.65 6.62 -19.17
CA ILE A 223 -0.36 6.83 -18.13
C ILE A 223 0.03 8.06 -17.28
N GLY A 224 1.29 8.18 -16.88
CA GLY A 224 1.77 9.33 -16.12
C GLY A 224 1.64 10.65 -16.90
N ASN A 225 1.92 10.66 -18.21
CA ASN A 225 1.67 11.83 -19.06
C ASN A 225 0.17 12.17 -19.12
N ASN A 226 -0.71 11.17 -19.26
CA ASN A 226 -2.15 11.40 -19.30
C ASN A 226 -2.64 12.03 -18.00
N ILE A 227 -2.15 11.58 -16.84
CA ILE A 227 -2.48 12.16 -15.54
C ILE A 227 -1.99 13.60 -15.43
N LEU A 228 -0.72 13.86 -15.77
CA LEU A 228 -0.14 15.21 -15.72
C LEU A 228 -0.86 16.21 -16.65
N HIS A 229 -1.51 15.72 -17.71
CA HIS A 229 -2.32 16.52 -18.63
C HIS A 229 -3.82 16.49 -18.32
N GLY A 230 -4.25 15.89 -17.20
CA GLY A 230 -5.66 15.83 -16.78
C GLY A 230 -6.56 14.96 -17.66
N LYS A 231 -6.01 14.07 -18.48
CA LYS A 231 -6.77 13.30 -19.48
C LYS A 231 -7.44 12.03 -18.94
N GLN A 232 -7.05 11.55 -17.76
CA GLN A 232 -7.42 10.20 -17.29
C GLN A 232 -7.64 10.10 -15.77
N LEU A 233 -8.04 11.18 -15.09
CA LEU A 233 -8.13 11.19 -13.62
C LEU A 233 -9.24 10.29 -13.06
N SER A 234 -10.38 10.17 -13.74
CA SER A 234 -11.57 9.48 -13.23
C SER A 234 -11.54 7.95 -13.35
N SER A 235 -10.55 7.39 -14.05
CA SER A 235 -10.46 5.93 -14.29
C SER A 235 -9.27 5.30 -13.57
N ILE A 236 -8.57 6.03 -12.69
CA ILE A 236 -7.44 5.48 -11.95
C ILE A 236 -7.97 4.84 -10.67
N ASP A 237 -7.76 3.54 -10.55
CA ASP A 237 -8.06 2.76 -9.35
C ASP A 237 -6.78 2.22 -8.69
N LYS A 238 -7.00 1.51 -7.58
CA LYS A 238 -5.97 0.85 -6.79
C LYS A 238 -5.13 -0.13 -7.62
N ASP A 239 -5.77 -0.97 -8.42
CA ASP A 239 -5.10 -2.00 -9.21
C ASP A 239 -4.22 -1.39 -10.30
N MET A 240 -4.67 -0.32 -10.95
CA MET A 240 -3.89 0.40 -11.95
C MET A 240 -2.66 1.06 -11.32
N ALA A 241 -2.80 1.67 -10.14
CA ALA A 241 -1.65 2.21 -9.41
C ALA A 241 -0.67 1.11 -8.99
N LEU A 242 -1.16 -0.01 -8.45
CA LEU A 242 -0.32 -1.14 -8.06
C LEU A 242 0.42 -1.75 -9.27
N ASN A 243 -0.25 -1.92 -10.39
CA ASN A 243 0.36 -2.40 -11.63
C ASN A 243 1.43 -1.44 -12.15
N CYS A 244 1.20 -0.13 -12.04
CA CYS A 244 2.21 0.88 -12.38
C CYS A 244 3.45 0.78 -11.47
N ILE A 245 3.26 0.55 -10.17
CA ILE A 245 4.36 0.33 -9.23
C ILE A 245 5.13 -0.95 -9.59
N LYS A 246 4.43 -2.05 -9.87
CA LYS A 246 5.05 -3.32 -10.29
C LYS A 246 5.85 -3.16 -11.58
N ASP A 247 5.29 -2.49 -12.58
CA ASP A 247 5.97 -2.16 -13.83
C ASP A 247 7.22 -1.30 -13.56
N LEU A 248 7.14 -0.33 -12.64
CA LEU A 248 8.27 0.51 -12.26
C LEU A 248 9.41 -0.34 -11.70
N PHE A 249 9.13 -1.14 -10.66
CA PHE A 249 10.16 -1.98 -10.04
C PHE A 249 10.77 -2.97 -11.05
N ALA A 250 9.96 -3.59 -11.92
CA ALA A 250 10.48 -4.45 -12.98
C ALA A 250 11.47 -3.74 -13.91
N VAL A 251 11.17 -2.50 -14.32
CA VAL A 251 12.07 -1.67 -15.13
C VAL A 251 13.35 -1.35 -14.38
N LEU A 252 13.27 -0.98 -13.11
CA LEU A 252 14.44 -0.66 -12.28
C LEU A 252 15.36 -1.88 -12.12
N THR A 253 14.80 -3.05 -11.84
CA THR A 253 15.57 -4.31 -11.77
C THR A 253 16.22 -4.65 -13.11
N ALA A 254 15.53 -4.43 -14.23
CA ALA A 254 16.07 -4.68 -15.57
C ALA A 254 17.25 -3.75 -15.88
N LEU A 255 17.13 -2.46 -15.55
CA LEU A 255 18.20 -1.48 -15.71
C LEU A 255 19.43 -1.86 -14.89
N GLU A 256 19.25 -2.23 -13.62
CA GLU A 256 20.33 -2.68 -12.76
C GLU A 256 21.06 -3.90 -13.33
N LYS A 257 20.31 -4.95 -13.72
CA LYS A 257 20.91 -6.18 -14.30
C LYS A 257 21.67 -5.91 -15.59
N SER A 258 21.34 -4.83 -16.30
CA SER A 258 22.01 -4.43 -17.53
C SER A 258 23.29 -3.62 -17.32
N ARG A 259 23.59 -3.20 -16.09
CA ARG A 259 24.81 -2.46 -15.78
C ARG A 259 26.02 -3.36 -16.05
N PRO A 260 27.03 -2.89 -16.80
CA PRO A 260 28.27 -3.64 -16.93
C PRO A 260 28.87 -3.82 -15.54
N SER A 261 29.18 -5.06 -15.17
CA SER A 261 29.91 -5.36 -13.95
C SER A 261 31.21 -4.57 -13.99
N THR A 262 31.36 -3.59 -13.11
CA THR A 262 32.60 -2.84 -12.94
C THR A 262 33.65 -3.81 -12.40
N SER A 263 34.41 -4.41 -13.32
CA SER A 263 35.65 -5.14 -13.07
C SER A 263 36.78 -4.20 -12.77
#